data_AF-A0A537LP53-F1
#
_entry.id   AF-A0A537LP53-F1
#
_cell.length_a   1.000
_cell.length_b   1.000
_cell.length_c   1.000
_cell.angle_alpha   90.00
_cell.angle_beta   90.00
_cell.angle_gamma   90.00
#
_symmetry.space_group_name_H-M   'P 1'
#
loop_
_entity.id
_entity.type
_entity.pdbx_description
1 polymer ?
#
loop_
_entity_poly.entity_id
_entity_poly.type
_entity_poly.pdbx_seq_one_letter_code
_entity_poly.pdbx_strand_id
1 'polypeptide(L)' 'MLLAAMVVVFLWFGLSPAATQPFPTLRATLTGFEETPAISTGASGSFVARIRTDAIDYELSYDGFPTDVLQAHIHFGQ' A
#
# COMPACT_ATOMS: atom_id res chain seq x y z
N MET A 1 11.34 32.24 -50.09
CA MET A 1 10.99 32.59 -48.70
C MET A 1 9.53 32.26 -48.47
N LEU A 2 9.24 31.05 -48.00
CA LEU A 2 7.97 30.68 -47.38
C LEU A 2 8.36 29.70 -46.29
N LEU A 3 8.46 30.22 -45.07
CA LEU A 3 8.84 29.50 -43.87
C LEU A 3 7.75 28.49 -43.52
N ALA A 4 8.11 27.20 -43.49
CA ALA A 4 7.28 26.17 -42.88
C ALA A 4 7.21 26.46 -41.37
N ALA A 5 6.02 26.81 -40.88
CA ALA A 5 5.77 27.07 -39.47
C ALA A 5 5.90 25.74 -38.70
N MET A 6 7.05 25.55 -38.07
CA MET A 6 7.28 24.48 -37.12
C MET A 6 6.46 24.78 -35.86
N VAL A 7 5.28 24.17 -35.75
CA VAL A 7 4.50 24.19 -34.51
C VAL A 7 5.23 23.32 -33.51
N VAL A 8 6.13 23.94 -32.73
CA VAL A 8 6.74 23.31 -31.56
C VAL A 8 5.67 23.30 -30.47
N VAL A 9 4.96 22.18 -30.37
CA VAL A 9 4.08 21.91 -29.23
C VAL A 9 4.99 21.61 -28.04
N PHE A 10 5.27 22.63 -27.22
CA PHE A 10 5.83 22.43 -25.89
C PHE A 10 4.72 21.86 -24.98
N LEU A 11 4.50 20.55 -25.06
CA LEU A 11 3.79 19.80 -24.03
C LEU A 11 4.67 19.77 -22.78
N TRP A 12 4.54 20.80 -21.96
CA TRP A 12 4.91 20.75 -20.55
C TRP A 12 3.98 19.75 -19.87
N PHE A 13 4.27 18.46 -20.01
CA PHE A 13 3.84 17.50 -19.01
C PHE A 13 4.55 17.89 -17.73
N GLY A 14 3.80 18.49 -16.80
CA GLY A 14 4.26 18.71 -15.45
C GLY A 14 4.76 17.37 -14.90
N LEU A 15 6.08 17.23 -14.86
CA LEU A 15 6.73 16.32 -13.94
C LEU A 15 6.31 16.77 -12.55
N SER A 16 5.18 16.24 -12.09
CA SER A 16 4.93 16.20 -10.66
C SER A 16 6.10 15.41 -10.11
N PRO A 17 7.00 16.00 -9.31
CA PRO A 17 7.92 15.17 -8.57
C PRO A 17 7.03 14.18 -7.81
N ALA A 18 7.23 12.89 -8.00
CA ALA A 18 6.62 11.89 -7.15
C ALA A 18 7.00 12.32 -5.73
N ALA A 19 6.05 12.93 -5.03
CA ALA A 19 6.34 13.55 -3.74
C ALA A 19 6.89 12.42 -2.87
N THR A 20 8.17 12.48 -2.52
CA THR A 20 8.77 11.62 -1.51
C THR A 20 7.88 11.80 -0.29
N GLN A 21 6.99 10.84 -0.04
CA GLN A 21 6.14 10.89 1.13
C GLN A 21 7.11 10.84 2.30
N PRO A 22 7.14 11.84 3.20
CA PRO A 22 8.03 11.83 4.37
C PRO A 22 7.76 10.63 5.28
N PHE A 23 6.66 9.93 5.03
CA PHE A 23 6.11 8.82 5.78
C PHE A 23 5.80 7.66 4.82
N PRO A 24 6.52 6.53 4.89
CA PRO A 24 6.30 5.41 3.97
C PRO A 24 4.90 4.85 4.14
N THR A 25 4.29 4.48 3.01
CA THR A 25 3.04 3.70 2.99
C THR A 25 3.39 2.23 2.77
N LEU A 26 2.96 1.37 3.69
CA LEU A 26 3.16 -0.07 3.65
C LEU A 26 1.86 -0.75 3.22
N ARG A 27 2.00 -1.86 2.50
CA ARG A 27 0.88 -2.71 2.09
C ARG A 27 1.25 -4.16 2.31
N ALA A 28 0.32 -4.94 2.84
CA ALA A 28 0.46 -6.39 2.98
C ALA A 28 -0.85 -7.09 2.63
N THR A 29 -0.73 -8.25 2.00
CA THR A 29 -1.81 -9.22 1.86
C THR A 29 -1.52 -10.34 2.84
N LEU A 30 -2.50 -10.71 3.66
CA LEU A 30 -2.37 -11.69 4.72
C LEU A 30 -3.10 -12.98 4.31
N THR A 31 -2.42 -14.11 4.43
CA THR A 31 -3.00 -15.45 4.30
C THR A 31 -2.51 -16.32 5.46
N GLY A 32 -2.97 -17.57 5.53
CA GLY A 32 -2.42 -18.50 6.53
C GLY A 32 -1.00 -18.98 6.22
N PHE A 33 -0.46 -18.73 5.03
CA PHE A 33 0.88 -19.21 4.65
C PHE A 33 2.03 -18.42 5.30
N GLU A 34 1.76 -17.21 5.75
CA GLU A 34 2.72 -16.36 6.48
C GLU A 34 2.84 -16.74 7.97
N GLU A 35 2.01 -17.66 8.47
CA GLU A 35 2.08 -18.16 9.85
C GLU A 35 3.25 -19.13 10.07
N THR A 36 3.66 -19.30 11.33
CA THR A 36 4.68 -20.29 11.71
C THR A 36 4.15 -21.26 12.77
N PRO A 37 3.80 -22.51 12.41
CA PRO A 37 3.83 -23.07 11.05
C PRO A 37 2.70 -22.51 10.17
N ALA A 38 2.85 -22.63 8.85
CA ALA A 38 1.83 -22.23 7.90
C ALA A 38 0.50 -22.95 8.17
N ILE A 39 -0.60 -22.21 8.08
CA ILE A 39 -1.96 -22.69 8.35
C ILE A 39 -2.75 -22.73 7.04
N SER A 40 -3.40 -23.87 6.76
CA SER A 40 -4.37 -23.96 5.66
C SER A 40 -5.72 -23.41 6.14
N THR A 41 -6.11 -22.24 5.61
CA THR A 41 -7.34 -21.54 5.98
C THR A 41 -7.90 -20.77 4.78
N GLY A 42 -9.20 -20.53 4.78
CA GLY A 42 -9.85 -19.59 3.85
C GLY A 42 -9.74 -18.13 4.30
N ALA A 43 -9.28 -17.88 5.52
CA ALA A 43 -9.13 -16.53 6.05
C ALA A 43 -8.06 -15.75 5.30
N SER A 44 -8.34 -14.47 5.04
CA SER A 44 -7.41 -13.56 4.37
C SER A 44 -7.59 -12.13 4.85
N GLY A 45 -6.61 -11.28 4.54
CA GLY A 45 -6.69 -9.86 4.85
C GLY A 45 -5.88 -8.98 3.92
N SER A 46 -6.22 -7.69 3.91
CA SER A 46 -5.48 -6.63 3.26
C SER A 46 -5.19 -5.55 4.29
N PHE A 47 -3.93 -5.16 4.38
CA PHE A 47 -3.44 -4.19 5.33
C PHE A 47 -2.76 -3.03 4.60
N VAL A 48 -3.10 -1.81 4.99
CA VAL A 48 -2.43 -0.60 4.53
C VAL A 48 -2.08 0.25 5.74
N ALA A 49 -0.83 0.69 5.82
CA ALA A 49 -0.38 1.56 6.90
C ALA A 49 0.42 2.75 6.37
N ARG A 50 0.30 3.88 7.06
CA ARG A 50 1.13 5.07 6.88
C ARG A 50 1.92 5.30 8.16
N ILE A 51 3.24 5.27 8.07
CA ILE A 51 4.13 5.42 9.22
C ILE A 51 4.47 6.89 9.43
N ARG A 52 3.90 7.51 10.47
CA ARG A 52 4.24 8.89 10.88
C ARG A 52 5.42 8.87 11.88
N THR A 53 5.94 10.05 12.22
CA THR A 53 7.04 10.18 13.20
C THR A 53 6.69 9.59 14.58
N ASP A 54 5.42 9.67 14.97
CA ASP A 54 4.93 9.36 16.32
C ASP A 54 3.74 8.37 16.35
N ALA A 55 3.25 7.92 15.18
CA ALA A 55 2.09 7.05 15.09
C ALA A 55 2.08 6.22 13.81
N ILE A 56 1.19 5.22 13.78
CA ILE A 56 0.88 4.42 12.60
C ILE A 56 -0.62 4.55 12.34
N ASP A 57 -0.99 5.17 11.22
CA ASP A 57 -2.37 5.19 10.77
C ASP A 57 -2.57 3.98 9.85
N TYR A 58 -3.55 3.12 10.15
CA TYR A 58 -3.73 1.89 9.39
C TYR A 58 -5.19 1.51 9.18
N GLU A 59 -5.41 0.72 8.14
CA GLU A 59 -6.65 0.01 7.87
C GLU A 59 -6.34 -1.47 7.66
N LEU A 60 -7.12 -2.33 8.33
CA LEU A 60 -7.11 -3.77 8.15
C LEU A 60 -8.50 -4.20 7.70
N SER A 61 -8.58 -4.77 6.50
CA SER A 61 -9.76 -5.50 6.03
C SER A 61 -9.47 -6.99 6.12
N TYR A 62 -10.42 -7.77 6.61
CA TYR A 62 -10.25 -9.21 6.79
C TYR A 62 -11.58 -9.94 6.56
N ASP A 63 -11.51 -11.19 6.10
CA ASP A 63 -12.68 -12.03 5.81
C ASP A 63 -12.32 -13.51 5.85
N GLY A 64 -13.32 -14.39 5.74
CA GLY A 64 -13.13 -15.83 5.55
C GLY A 64 -12.82 -16.62 6.83
N PHE A 65 -13.01 -16.02 8.01
CA PHE A 65 -12.87 -16.71 9.29
C PHE A 65 -14.10 -17.60 9.57
N PRO A 66 -13.91 -18.84 10.07
CA PRO A 66 -15.01 -19.74 10.40
C PRO A 66 -15.72 -19.37 11.72
N THR A 67 -15.12 -18.46 12.49
CA THR A 67 -15.58 -18.00 13.81
C THR A 67 -15.35 -16.50 13.95
N ASP A 68 -15.94 -15.90 14.98
CA ASP A 68 -15.74 -14.48 15.29
C ASP A 68 -14.26 -14.14 15.54
N VAL A 69 -13.83 -13.02 14.97
CA VAL A 69 -12.49 -12.44 15.19
C VAL A 69 -12.52 -11.59 16.45
N LEU A 70 -11.70 -11.95 17.44
CA LEU A 70 -11.69 -11.28 18.75
C LEU A 70 -10.53 -10.29 18.93
N GLN A 71 -9.48 -10.39 18.11
CA GLN A 71 -8.24 -9.64 18.28
C GLN A 71 -7.56 -9.34 16.95
N ALA A 72 -6.91 -8.19 16.87
CA ALA A 72 -5.95 -7.83 15.83
C ALA A 72 -4.80 -7.05 16.48
N HIS A 73 -3.56 -7.38 16.11
CA HIS A 73 -2.37 -6.69 16.61
C HIS A 73 -1.27 -6.67 15.54
N ILE A 74 -0.28 -5.80 15.72
CA ILE A 74 0.87 -5.65 14.82
C ILE A 74 2.09 -6.26 15.51
N HIS A 75 2.76 -7.20 14.83
CA HIS A 75 4.04 -7.73 15.27
C HIS A 75 5.19 -6.80 14.86
N PHE A 76 6.15 -6.60 15.77
CA PHE A 76 7.39 -5.88 15.46
C PHE A 76 8.55 -6.86 15.34
N GLY A 77 9.19 -6.90 14.17
CA GLY A 77 10.44 -7.65 13.96
C GLY A 77 10.28 -9.15 13.72
N GLN A 78 9.18 -9.58 13.10
CA GLN A 78 8.98 -10.93 12.59
C GLN A 78 8.98 -10.93 11.06
#